data_AF-T1EWF9-F1
#
_entry.id   AF-T1EWF9-F1
#
_cell.length_a   1.000
_cell.length_b   1.000
_cell.length_c   1.000
_cell.angle_alpha   90.00
_cell.angle_beta   90.00
_cell.angle_gamma   90.00
#
_symmetry.space_group_name_H-M   'P 1'
#
loop_
_entity.id
_entity.type
_entity.pdbx_description
1 polymer ?
#
loop_
_entity_poly.entity_id
_entity_poly.type
_entity_poly.pdbx_seq_one_letter_code
_entity_poly.pdbx_strand_id
1 'polypeptide(L)'
;MNDFLVRCFQRANIPTIKEPTGLMEEGSLRPDGYTISPCAKGRSLAWDVTFPHTMAERYINLTSLEAGAAALRAADFKNSKYAALAESKIFQPVCIETFGPTDAQTQSFLNELCSRIVEVSGDPLDKSYVKQSFSILLQKYSSFCI
;
A
#
# COMPACT_ATOMS: atom_id res chain seq x y z
N MET A 1 5.19 -2.23 8.11
CA MET A 1 4.70 -1.18 7.20
C MET A 1 3.22 -0.87 7.39
N ASN A 2 2.32 -1.87 7.48
CA ASN A 2 0.88 -1.63 7.67
C ASN A 2 0.58 -0.61 8.80
N ASP A 3 1.21 -0.75 9.96
CA ASP A 3 1.04 0.21 11.08
C ASP A 3 1.45 1.64 10.73
N PHE A 4 2.47 1.81 9.90
CA PHE A 4 2.89 3.13 9.46
C PHE A 4 1.87 3.73 8.50
N LEU A 5 1.35 2.93 7.57
CA LEU A 5 0.29 3.35 6.67
C LEU A 5 -0.98 3.74 7.43
N VAL A 6 -1.35 2.98 8.46
CA VAL A 6 -2.46 3.34 9.39
C VAL A 6 -2.21 4.68 10.07
N ARG A 7 -0.99 4.93 10.56
CA ARG A 7 -0.64 6.26 11.12
C ARG A 7 -0.72 7.37 10.08
N CYS A 8 -0.34 7.11 8.83
CA CYS A 8 -0.52 8.07 7.73
C CYS A 8 -1.99 8.39 7.49
N PHE A 9 -2.87 7.38 7.48
CA PHE A 9 -4.32 7.60 7.38
C PHE A 9 -4.86 8.44 8.55
N GLN A 10 -4.44 8.14 9.78
CA GLN A 10 -4.83 8.92 10.96
C GLN A 10 -4.38 10.38 10.84
N ARG A 11 -3.15 10.64 10.39
CA ARG A 11 -2.64 11.99 10.12
C ARG A 11 -3.39 12.72 8.99
N ALA A 12 -3.97 11.96 8.06
CA ALA A 12 -4.84 12.49 7.01
C ALA A 12 -6.31 12.66 7.46
N ASN A 13 -6.63 12.46 8.75
CA ASN A 13 -8.00 12.41 9.29
C ASN A 13 -8.90 11.37 8.60
N ILE A 14 -8.32 10.25 8.16
CA ILE A 14 -9.04 9.13 7.54
C ILE A 14 -9.18 8.00 8.58
N PRO A 15 -10.39 7.74 9.11
CA PRO A 15 -10.60 6.66 10.06
C PRO A 15 -10.46 5.31 9.37
N THR A 16 -9.77 4.38 10.02
CA THR A 16 -9.39 3.08 9.46
C THR A 16 -9.53 1.94 10.46
N ILE A 17 -9.76 0.73 9.95
CA ILE A 17 -9.75 -0.51 10.73
C ILE A 17 -8.69 -1.43 10.15
N LYS A 18 -7.87 -2.01 11.04
CA LYS A 18 -6.89 -3.03 10.69
C LYS A 18 -7.53 -4.41 10.62
N GLU A 19 -7.05 -5.19 9.67
CA GLU A 19 -7.39 -6.61 9.49
C GLU A 19 -8.89 -6.91 9.64
N PRO A 20 -9.75 -6.31 8.80
CA PRO A 20 -11.19 -6.44 8.94
C PRO A 20 -11.67 -7.87 8.65
N THR A 21 -12.63 -8.34 9.44
CA THR A 21 -13.29 -9.64 9.24
C THR A 21 -14.61 -9.46 8.49
N GLY A 22 -15.01 -10.46 7.70
CA GLY A 22 -16.30 -10.44 6.99
C GLY A 22 -16.39 -9.47 5.81
N LEU A 23 -15.28 -8.98 5.27
CA LEU A 23 -15.31 -8.12 4.08
C LEU A 23 -15.60 -8.88 2.77
N MET A 24 -15.38 -10.19 2.76
CA MET A 24 -15.58 -11.07 1.61
C MET A 24 -16.32 -12.33 2.07
N GLU A 25 -17.20 -12.85 1.21
CA GLU A 25 -17.99 -14.05 1.48
C GLU A 25 -17.12 -15.30 1.64
N GLU A 26 -15.99 -15.37 0.92
CA GLU A 26 -15.06 -16.51 0.94
C GLU A 26 -14.26 -16.68 2.24
N GLY A 27 -14.49 -15.83 3.26
CA GLY A 27 -14.10 -16.00 4.68
C GLY A 27 -12.61 -16.06 5.02
N SER A 28 -11.74 -16.41 4.07
CA SER A 28 -10.31 -16.64 4.24
C SER A 28 -9.45 -15.48 3.71
N LEU A 29 -10.02 -14.63 2.87
CA LEU A 29 -9.34 -13.47 2.30
C LEU A 29 -9.51 -12.26 3.22
N ARG A 30 -8.39 -11.81 3.78
CA ARG A 30 -8.34 -10.70 4.73
C ARG A 30 -7.33 -9.66 4.26
N PRO A 31 -7.77 -8.49 3.78
CA PRO A 31 -6.86 -7.38 3.51
C PRO A 31 -6.27 -6.84 4.82
N ASP A 32 -5.18 -6.09 4.72
CA ASP A 32 -4.47 -5.54 5.88
C ASP A 32 -5.28 -4.47 6.63
N GLY A 33 -6.16 -3.78 5.92
CA GLY A 33 -7.04 -2.79 6.49
C GLY A 33 -8.04 -2.21 5.50
N TYR A 34 -8.98 -1.42 6.02
CA TYR A 34 -9.90 -0.62 5.21
C TYR A 34 -10.28 0.70 5.90
N THR A 35 -10.75 1.67 5.11
CA THR A 35 -11.23 2.97 5.59
C THR A 35 -12.70 2.88 5.96
N ILE A 36 -13.07 3.47 7.09
CA ILE A 36 -14.47 3.51 7.53
C ILE A 36 -15.24 4.52 6.68
N SER A 37 -14.63 5.68 6.46
CA SER A 37 -15.21 6.72 5.61
C SER A 37 -14.97 6.42 4.13
N PRO A 38 -15.94 6.74 3.25
CA PRO A 38 -15.73 6.75 1.82
C PRO A 38 -14.53 7.62 1.42
N CYS A 39 -13.60 7.07 0.64
CA CYS A 39 -12.46 7.83 0.11
C CYS A 39 -12.80 8.47 -1.23
N ALA A 40 -13.29 7.67 -2.18
CA ALA A 40 -13.64 8.15 -3.52
C ALA A 40 -14.91 7.48 -4.01
N LYS A 41 -15.74 8.24 -4.75
CA LYS A 41 -17.01 7.76 -5.33
C LYS A 41 -17.97 7.12 -4.31
N GLY A 42 -17.97 7.59 -3.05
CA GLY A 42 -18.81 7.04 -1.99
C GLY A 42 -18.40 5.64 -1.51
N ARG A 43 -17.25 5.10 -1.95
CA ARG A 43 -16.74 3.78 -1.56
C ARG A 43 -15.59 3.87 -0.58
N SER A 44 -15.58 2.98 0.41
CA SER A 44 -14.43 2.76 1.29
C SER A 44 -13.26 2.15 0.53
N LEU A 45 -12.05 2.48 0.96
CA LEU A 45 -10.80 1.93 0.44
C LEU A 45 -10.40 0.71 1.29
N ALA A 46 -10.10 -0.42 0.66
CA ALA A 46 -9.42 -1.55 1.29
C ALA A 46 -8.01 -1.66 0.72
N TRP A 47 -7.02 -1.99 1.55
CA TRP A 47 -5.63 -2.14 1.10
C TRP A 47 -4.97 -3.38 1.67
N ASP A 48 -3.92 -3.80 0.98
CA ASP A 48 -3.05 -4.90 1.39
C ASP A 48 -1.62 -4.52 1.00
N VAL A 49 -0.71 -4.54 1.98
CA VAL A 49 0.68 -4.14 1.81
C VAL A 49 1.51 -5.38 1.53
N THR A 50 2.26 -5.37 0.44
CA THR A 50 3.08 -6.51 0.02
C THR A 50 4.48 -6.06 -0.38
N PHE A 51 5.48 -6.86 0.00
CA PHE A 51 6.90 -6.63 -0.30
C PHE A 51 7.47 -7.76 -1.16
N PRO A 52 7.32 -7.71 -2.49
CA PRO A 52 7.98 -8.69 -3.33
C PRO A 52 9.50 -8.50 -3.27
N HIS A 53 10.22 -9.61 -3.11
CA HIS A 53 11.68 -9.59 -3.07
C HIS A 53 12.24 -9.37 -4.48
N THR A 54 12.99 -8.29 -4.69
CA THR A 54 13.52 -7.90 -6.02
C THR A 54 14.35 -9.01 -6.65
N MET A 55 15.12 -9.75 -5.86
CA MET A 55 16.01 -10.82 -6.31
C MET A 55 15.39 -12.22 -6.21
N ALA A 56 14.08 -12.33 -5.96
CA ALA A 56 13.44 -13.65 -5.99
C ALA A 56 13.53 -14.24 -7.40
N GLU A 57 13.83 -15.54 -7.49
CA GLU A 57 13.99 -16.27 -8.76
C GLU A 57 12.82 -16.05 -9.73
N ARG A 58 11.59 -16.01 -9.19
CA ARG A 58 10.39 -15.80 -10.00
C ARG A 58 10.25 -14.39 -10.61
N TYR A 59 10.98 -13.42 -10.10
CA TYR A 59 10.92 -12.02 -10.54
C TYR A 59 12.22 -11.53 -11.19
N ILE A 60 13.35 -12.25 -11.02
CA ILE A 60 14.69 -11.81 -11.44
C ILE A 60 14.76 -11.43 -12.93
N ASN A 61 14.08 -12.18 -13.80
CA ASN A 61 14.05 -11.90 -15.24
C ASN A 61 13.32 -10.59 -15.58
N LEU A 62 12.42 -10.14 -14.71
CA LEU A 62 11.67 -8.90 -14.88
C LEU A 62 12.40 -7.74 -14.20
N THR A 63 12.85 -7.93 -12.96
CA THR A 63 13.50 -6.88 -12.15
C THR A 63 14.89 -6.51 -12.65
N SER A 64 15.54 -7.39 -13.42
CA SER A 64 16.79 -7.07 -14.12
C SER A 64 16.60 -6.13 -15.31
N LEU A 65 15.38 -6.04 -15.87
CA LEU A 65 15.06 -5.18 -17.01
C LEU A 65 14.41 -3.86 -16.56
N GLU A 66 13.55 -3.92 -15.55
CA GLU A 66 12.75 -2.78 -15.10
C GLU A 66 12.61 -2.75 -13.58
N ALA A 67 12.97 -1.62 -12.97
CA ALA A 67 12.79 -1.39 -11.55
C ALA A 67 11.29 -1.28 -11.22
N GLY A 68 10.83 -2.02 -10.20
CA GLY A 68 9.40 -2.02 -9.83
C GLY A 68 8.59 -3.11 -10.52
N ALA A 69 9.19 -3.91 -11.41
CA ALA A 69 8.49 -4.98 -12.11
C ALA A 69 7.94 -6.05 -11.16
N ALA A 70 8.62 -6.36 -10.06
CA ALA A 70 8.09 -7.29 -9.07
C ALA A 70 6.93 -6.68 -8.28
N ALA A 71 7.01 -5.38 -7.96
CA ALA A 71 5.89 -4.64 -7.35
C ALA A 71 4.66 -4.64 -8.27
N LEU A 72 4.84 -4.39 -9.56
CA LEU A 72 3.75 -4.41 -10.54
C LEU A 72 3.09 -5.79 -10.61
N ARG A 73 3.87 -6.87 -10.73
CA ARG A 73 3.33 -8.25 -10.74
C ARG A 73 2.61 -8.61 -9.44
N ALA A 74 3.13 -8.15 -8.30
CA ALA A 74 2.47 -8.36 -7.01
C ALA A 74 1.14 -7.58 -6.93
N ALA A 75 1.08 -6.36 -7.47
CA ALA A 75 -0.13 -5.56 -7.54
C ALA A 75 -1.21 -6.23 -8.41
N ASP A 76 -0.85 -6.74 -9.59
CA ASP A 76 -1.77 -7.48 -10.48
C ASP A 76 -2.34 -8.73 -9.79
N PHE A 77 -1.49 -9.48 -9.10
CA PHE A 77 -1.92 -10.64 -8.33
C PHE A 77 -2.89 -10.24 -7.20
N LYS A 78 -2.61 -9.16 -6.47
CA LYS A 78 -3.48 -8.66 -5.39
C LYS A 78 -4.81 -8.14 -5.93
N ASN A 79 -4.80 -7.40 -7.04
CA ASN A 79 -6.01 -6.96 -7.71
C ASN A 79 -6.89 -8.14 -8.14
N SER A 80 -6.27 -9.22 -8.65
CA SER A 80 -6.99 -10.46 -8.99
C SER A 80 -7.52 -11.17 -7.74
N LYS A 81 -6.69 -11.28 -6.69
CA LYS A 81 -7.04 -11.91 -5.40
C LYS A 81 -8.26 -11.24 -4.74
N TYR A 82 -8.37 -9.92 -4.86
CA TYR A 82 -9.42 -9.14 -4.23
C TYR A 82 -10.45 -8.57 -5.24
N ALA A 83 -10.57 -9.17 -6.42
CA ALA A 83 -11.45 -8.67 -7.48
C ALA A 83 -12.91 -8.54 -7.04
N ALA A 84 -13.42 -9.45 -6.20
CA ALA A 84 -14.78 -9.38 -5.67
C ALA A 84 -15.04 -8.16 -4.76
N LEU A 85 -13.99 -7.53 -4.20
CA LEU A 85 -14.16 -6.27 -3.45
C LEU A 85 -14.56 -5.10 -4.35
N ALA A 86 -14.30 -5.17 -5.66
CA ALA A 86 -14.54 -4.07 -6.59
C ALA A 86 -16.02 -3.64 -6.67
N GLU A 87 -16.95 -4.55 -6.34
CA GLU A 87 -18.40 -4.30 -6.32
C GLU A 87 -18.80 -3.31 -5.22
N SER A 88 -18.16 -3.39 -4.04
CA SER A 88 -18.53 -2.56 -2.88
C SER A 88 -17.45 -1.57 -2.44
N LYS A 89 -16.19 -1.81 -2.78
CA LYS A 89 -15.02 -1.09 -2.27
C LYS A 89 -14.05 -0.75 -3.38
N ILE A 90 -13.16 0.19 -3.10
CA ILE A 90 -11.96 0.41 -3.91
C ILE A 90 -10.85 -0.40 -3.28
N PHE A 91 -10.27 -1.33 -4.03
CA PHE A 91 -9.10 -2.06 -3.57
C PHE A 91 -7.82 -1.35 -4.06
N GLN A 92 -6.89 -1.11 -3.14
CA GLN A 92 -5.59 -0.52 -3.41
C GLN A 92 -4.47 -1.46 -2.94
N PRO A 93 -3.78 -2.15 -3.86
CA PRO A 93 -2.55 -2.85 -3.51
C PRO A 93 -1.48 -1.81 -3.17
N VAL A 94 -0.69 -2.05 -2.12
CA VAL A 94 0.48 -1.24 -1.78
C VAL A 94 1.70 -2.13 -1.92
N CYS A 95 2.30 -2.14 -3.11
CA CYS A 95 3.38 -3.05 -3.46
C CYS A 95 4.71 -2.30 -3.58
N ILE A 96 5.67 -2.62 -2.71
CA ILE A 96 6.98 -1.99 -2.69
C ILE A 96 8.03 -3.08 -2.71
N GLU A 97 8.90 -3.07 -3.70
CA GLU A 97 10.00 -4.01 -3.76
C GLU A 97 10.97 -3.84 -2.59
N THR A 98 11.67 -4.91 -2.23
CA THR A 98 12.65 -4.89 -1.12
C THR A 98 13.77 -3.86 -1.29
N PHE A 99 14.07 -3.42 -2.51
CA PHE A 99 15.07 -2.36 -2.77
C PHE A 99 14.49 -0.95 -2.87
N GLY A 100 13.17 -0.76 -2.79
CA GLY A 100 12.55 0.56 -2.85
C GLY A 100 11.61 0.83 -4.02
N PRO A 101 11.86 0.32 -5.24
CA PRO A 101 10.96 0.54 -6.35
C PRO A 101 9.53 0.10 -6.06
N THR A 102 8.55 0.82 -6.60
CA THR A 102 7.12 0.55 -6.42
C THR A 102 6.41 0.74 -7.75
N ASP A 103 5.20 0.20 -7.89
CA ASP A 103 4.40 0.37 -9.09
C ASP A 103 3.75 1.77 -9.14
N ALA A 104 3.29 2.17 -10.33
CA ALA A 104 2.69 3.48 -10.55
C ALA A 104 1.40 3.72 -9.73
N GLN A 105 0.61 2.66 -9.48
CA GLN A 105 -0.62 2.76 -8.69
C GLN A 105 -0.27 3.08 -7.23
N THR A 106 0.66 2.33 -6.64
CA THR A 106 1.15 2.58 -5.27
C THR A 106 1.80 3.95 -5.16
N GLN A 107 2.63 4.36 -6.13
CA GLN A 107 3.29 5.66 -6.12
C GLN A 107 2.30 6.82 -6.16
N SER A 108 1.25 6.72 -6.99
CA SER A 108 0.19 7.71 -7.09
C SER A 108 -0.59 7.81 -5.79
N PHE A 109 -1.02 6.67 -5.24
CA PHE A 109 -1.74 6.59 -3.98
C PHE A 109 -0.95 7.20 -2.81
N LEU A 110 0.34 6.86 -2.67
CA LEU A 110 1.18 7.42 -1.61
C LEU A 110 1.36 8.95 -1.76
N ASN A 111 1.46 9.45 -2.99
CA ASN A 111 1.55 10.88 -3.24
C ASN A 111 0.25 11.60 -2.84
N GLU A 112 -0.92 11.05 -3.18
CA GLU A 112 -2.22 11.58 -2.78
C GLU A 112 -2.38 11.60 -1.26
N LEU A 113 -2.04 10.49 -0.59
CA LEU A 113 -2.07 10.39 0.86
C LEU A 113 -1.15 11.41 1.52
N CYS A 114 0.07 11.58 1.01
CA CYS A 114 1.01 12.59 1.52
C CYS A 114 0.47 14.02 1.33
N SER A 115 -0.12 14.32 0.17
CA SER A 115 -0.74 15.63 -0.07
C SER A 115 -1.87 15.89 0.91
N ARG A 116 -2.70 14.88 1.20
CA ARG A 116 -3.78 15.01 2.18
C ARG A 116 -3.26 15.26 3.60
N ILE A 117 -2.15 14.62 3.99
CA ILE A 117 -1.50 14.88 5.28
C ILE A 117 -1.04 16.34 5.36
N VAL A 118 -0.39 16.86 4.31
CA VAL A 118 0.05 18.27 4.24
C VAL A 118 -1.14 19.23 4.33
N GLU A 119 -2.25 18.93 3.64
CA GLU A 119 -3.48 19.74 3.73
C GLU A 119 -4.04 19.80 5.15
N VAL A 120 -3.99 18.67 5.88
CA VAL A 120 -4.51 18.57 7.24
C VAL A 120 -3.57 19.23 8.26
N SER A 121 -2.25 19.05 8.13
CA SER A 121 -1.28 19.59 9.08
C SER A 121 -0.92 21.05 8.83
N GLY A 122 -1.02 21.50 7.58
CA GLY A 122 -0.55 22.82 7.14
C GLY A 122 0.97 22.92 6.97
N ASP A 123 1.73 21.85 7.23
CA ASP A 123 3.20 21.86 7.12
C ASP A 123 3.65 21.28 5.76
N PRO A 124 4.27 22.07 4.87
CA PRO A 124 4.77 21.57 3.59
C PRO A 124 5.88 20.51 3.71
N LEU A 125 6.58 20.44 4.86
CA LEU A 125 7.66 19.47 5.08
C LEU A 125 7.17 18.06 5.40
N ASP A 126 5.90 17.90 5.78
CA ASP A 126 5.32 16.61 6.15
C ASP A 126 5.45 15.56 5.05
N LYS A 127 5.35 15.98 3.79
CA LYS A 127 5.56 15.09 2.64
C LYS A 127 6.97 14.47 2.65
N SER A 128 7.98 15.25 2.99
CA SER A 128 9.37 14.79 3.09
C SER A 128 9.57 13.85 4.29
N TYR A 129 8.98 14.19 5.44
CA TYR A 129 9.07 13.35 6.65
C TYR A 129 8.40 11.98 6.47
N VAL A 130 7.25 11.93 5.81
CA VAL A 130 6.55 10.67 5.50
C VAL A 130 7.37 9.82 4.54
N LYS A 131 7.92 10.42 3.47
CA LYS A 131 8.79 9.70 2.52
C LYS A 131 10.04 9.14 3.20
N GLN A 132 10.71 9.93 4.03
CA GLN A 132 11.89 9.47 4.78
C GLN A 132 11.54 8.32 5.73
N SER A 133 10.40 8.39 6.41
CA SER A 133 9.91 7.34 7.29
C SER A 133 9.61 6.04 6.54
N PHE A 134 9.02 6.12 5.33
CA PHE A 134 8.85 4.96 4.44
C PHE A 134 10.20 4.32 4.11
N SER A 135 11.20 5.11 3.69
CA SER A 135 12.53 4.60 3.35
C SER A 135 13.21 3.89 4.52
N ILE A 136 13.16 4.47 5.72
CA ILE A 136 13.75 3.86 6.93
C ILE A 136 13.05 2.54 7.28
N LEU A 137 11.72 2.51 7.21
CA LEU A 137 10.95 1.29 7.51
C LEU A 137 11.21 0.18 6.50
N LEU A 138 11.35 0.54 5.22
CA LEU A 138 11.69 -0.42 4.18
C LEU A 138 13.08 -1.01 4.42
N GLN A 139 14.10 -0.18 4.69
CA GLN A 139 15.45 -0.66 4.99
C GLN A 139 15.50 -1.59 6.21
N LYS A 140 14.75 -1.28 7.27
CA LYS A 140 14.64 -2.16 8.44
C LYS A 140 14.01 -3.51 8.09
N TYR A 141 13.01 -3.53 7.20
CA TYR A 141 12.39 -4.76 6.74
C TYR A 141 13.35 -5.58 5.87
N SER A 142 14.01 -4.93 4.90
CA SER A 142 14.97 -5.60 4.01
C SER A 142 16.19 -6.15 4.76
N SER A 143 16.64 -5.46 5.82
CA SER A 143 17.69 -5.97 6.71
C SER A 143 17.32 -7.25 7.46
N PHE A 144 16.03 -7.56 7.61
CA PHE A 144 15.56 -8.80 8.24
C PHE A 144 15.40 -9.94 7.23
N CYS A 145 15.30 -9.62 5.94
CA CYS A 145 15.08 -10.59 4.86
C CYS A 145 16.37 -11.06 4.16
N ILE A 146 17.55 -10.68 4.69
CA ILE A 146 18.89 -11.13 4.25
C ILE A 146 19.41 -12.13 5.28
#